data_AF-A0A0R1LF74-F1
#
_entry.id   AF-A0A0R1LF74-F1
#
_cell.length_a   1.000
_cell.length_b   1.000
_cell.length_c   1.000
_cell.angle_alpha   90.00
_cell.angle_beta   90.00
_cell.angle_gamma   90.00
#
_symmetry.space_group_name_H-M   'P 1'
#
loop_
_entity.id
_entity.type
_entity.pdbx_description
1 polymer ?
#
loop_
_entity_poly.entity_id
_entity_poly.type
_entity_poly.pdbx_seq_one_letter_code
_entity_poly.pdbx_strand_id
1 'polypeptide(L)'
;MFVAAAAALLVTPVAVSGTVTAQAASVKPTTSVLKKSNSYYRKNAKTLGKKYKLAYDAQTALKKNGKAVVWVNTSDKQLKQSVQLAMDYWNHKLGKQEFTKGSKKSHTLTFSVSHAQASKSDNSDAWWTPATKKVQVRWSYYQDAQKDIAQRMSAPYQTAFDHQYQATITATAKKNLAAQGVSSSANNYSALVEQEEVKVAESLPAFQNVNKTLTAINTSVAAQGRMYEYASTIAHEFGHTMGLDHSPNTKDLMYFESGTNKIYSYQQVTTKMKTYNPVTATDKARAQLALKIYVAVHK
;
A
#
# COMPACT_ATOMS: atom_id res chain seq x y z
N MET A 1 30.76 26.63 -2.65
CA MET A 1 31.59 25.94 -3.67
C MET A 1 31.25 24.47 -3.63
N PHE A 2 30.55 23.98 -4.66
CA PHE A 2 30.69 22.64 -5.22
C PHE A 2 30.23 22.77 -6.68
N VAL A 3 31.21 22.76 -7.58
CA VAL A 3 30.99 22.71 -9.02
C VAL A 3 30.82 21.25 -9.37
N ALA A 4 29.65 20.86 -9.86
CA ALA A 4 29.41 19.53 -10.42
C ALA A 4 29.24 19.65 -11.93
N ALA A 5 30.15 19.01 -12.65
CA ALA A 5 30.22 18.97 -14.10
C ALA A 5 28.94 18.37 -14.70
N ALA A 6 28.37 19.06 -15.69
CA ALA A 6 27.30 18.54 -16.51
C ALA A 6 27.86 17.48 -17.47
N ALA A 7 27.63 16.21 -17.16
CA ALA A 7 27.78 15.14 -18.14
C ALA A 7 26.51 15.09 -19.00
N ALA A 8 26.61 15.58 -20.24
CA ALA A 8 25.58 15.42 -21.25
C ALA A 8 25.51 13.95 -21.68
N LEU A 9 24.56 13.20 -21.13
CA LEU A 9 24.17 11.90 -21.68
C LEU A 9 23.29 12.14 -22.93
N LEU A 10 23.86 11.87 -24.10
CA LEU A 10 23.13 11.74 -25.35
C LEU A 10 22.20 10.52 -25.25
N VAL A 11 20.93 10.76 -24.93
CA VAL A 11 19.88 9.75 -25.01
C VAL A 11 19.38 9.72 -26.45
N THR A 12 19.75 8.68 -27.19
CA THR A 12 19.13 8.41 -28.50
C THR A 12 17.67 8.02 -28.27
N PRO A 13 16.71 8.63 -28.97
CA PRO A 13 15.32 8.20 -28.89
C PRO A 13 15.20 6.82 -29.56
N VAL A 14 15.07 5.77 -28.75
CA VAL A 14 14.56 4.50 -29.26
C VAL A 14 13.11 4.74 -29.64
N ALA A 15 12.84 4.80 -30.94
CA ALA A 15 11.49 4.82 -31.47
C ALA A 15 10.78 3.52 -31.08
N VAL A 16 10.07 3.55 -29.95
CA VAL A 16 9.13 2.49 -29.60
C VAL A 16 7.92 2.70 -30.50
N SER A 17 7.87 1.94 -31.59
CA SER A 17 6.70 1.81 -32.46
C SER A 17 5.52 1.37 -31.59
N GLY A 18 4.72 2.34 -31.15
CA GLY A 18 3.49 2.12 -30.43
C GLY A 18 2.46 1.52 -31.38
N THR A 19 2.41 0.21 -31.48
CA THR A 19 1.19 -0.46 -31.90
C THR A 19 0.16 -0.19 -30.81
N VAL A 20 -0.95 0.42 -31.22
CA VAL A 20 -2.14 0.64 -30.39
C VAL A 20 -2.51 -0.71 -29.78
N THR A 21 -2.21 -0.91 -28.51
CA THR A 21 -2.41 -2.21 -27.88
C THR A 21 -3.91 -2.49 -27.81
N ALA A 22 -4.32 -3.59 -28.44
CA ALA A 22 -5.64 -4.17 -28.31
C ALA A 22 -6.04 -4.14 -26.82
N GLN A 23 -7.21 -3.56 -26.55
CA GLN A 23 -7.78 -3.47 -25.20
C GLN A 23 -7.69 -4.85 -24.56
N ALA A 24 -6.84 -4.99 -23.53
CA ALA A 24 -6.58 -6.27 -22.87
C ALA A 24 -7.94 -6.93 -22.59
N ALA A 25 -8.16 -8.12 -23.16
CA ALA A 25 -9.45 -8.80 -23.09
C ALA A 25 -9.91 -8.81 -21.62
N SER A 26 -11.06 -8.18 -21.36
CA SER A 26 -11.50 -7.95 -19.99
C SER A 26 -11.61 -9.28 -19.25
N VAL A 27 -10.81 -9.44 -18.20
CA VAL A 27 -10.86 -10.61 -17.31
C VAL A 27 -12.02 -10.54 -16.32
N LYS A 28 -12.97 -9.60 -16.51
CA LYS A 28 -14.16 -9.45 -15.67
C LYS A 28 -15.26 -10.41 -16.13
N PRO A 29 -15.68 -11.39 -15.32
CA PRO A 29 -16.84 -12.21 -15.63
C PRO A 29 -18.12 -11.38 -15.77
N THR A 30 -18.95 -11.73 -16.76
CA THR A 30 -20.27 -11.12 -16.90
C THR A 30 -21.27 -11.73 -15.91
N THR A 31 -22.35 -11.01 -15.64
CA THR A 31 -23.46 -11.51 -14.81
C THR A 31 -24.03 -12.84 -15.31
N SER A 32 -24.08 -13.04 -16.63
CA SER A 32 -24.53 -14.30 -17.24
C SER A 32 -23.64 -15.48 -16.85
N VAL A 33 -22.31 -15.30 -16.86
CA VAL A 33 -21.36 -16.32 -16.41
C VAL A 33 -21.50 -16.59 -14.91
N LEU A 34 -21.72 -15.55 -14.09
CA LEU A 34 -21.91 -15.69 -12.64
C LEU A 34 -23.24 -16.35 -12.23
N LYS A 35 -24.19 -16.50 -13.16
CA LYS A 35 -25.51 -17.12 -12.93
C LYS A 35 -25.62 -18.55 -13.48
N LYS A 36 -24.55 -19.12 -14.01
CA LYS A 36 -24.55 -20.50 -14.52
C LYS A 36 -24.69 -21.53 -13.39
N SER A 37 -25.10 -22.74 -13.75
CA SER A 37 -25.32 -23.85 -12.81
C SER A 37 -24.01 -24.48 -12.32
N ASN A 38 -24.08 -25.23 -11.21
CA ASN A 38 -22.92 -25.98 -10.71
C ASN A 38 -22.40 -27.00 -11.74
N SER A 39 -23.30 -27.67 -12.47
CA SER A 39 -22.92 -28.59 -13.56
C SER A 39 -22.13 -27.87 -14.65
N TYR A 40 -22.57 -26.67 -15.05
CA TYR A 40 -21.83 -25.84 -16.00
C TYR A 40 -20.44 -25.47 -15.45
N TYR A 41 -20.34 -25.05 -14.20
CA TYR A 41 -19.05 -24.69 -13.59
C TYR A 41 -18.09 -25.87 -13.54
N ARG A 42 -18.55 -27.05 -13.12
CA ARG A 42 -17.73 -28.28 -13.16
C ARG A 42 -17.22 -28.59 -14.56
N LYS A 43 -18.13 -28.61 -15.55
CA LYS A 43 -17.79 -28.93 -16.95
C LYS A 43 -16.83 -27.92 -17.59
N ASN A 44 -16.90 -26.64 -17.20
CA ASN A 44 -16.17 -25.55 -17.84
C ASN A 44 -15.03 -24.95 -17.00
N ALA A 45 -14.70 -25.54 -15.85
CA ALA A 45 -13.74 -24.98 -14.90
C ALA A 45 -12.41 -24.59 -15.56
N LYS A 46 -11.80 -25.48 -16.36
CA LYS A 46 -10.53 -25.24 -17.06
C LYS A 46 -10.59 -24.04 -18.01
N THR A 47 -11.65 -23.96 -18.82
CA THR A 47 -11.85 -22.86 -19.78
C THR A 47 -12.11 -21.53 -19.07
N LEU A 48 -12.92 -21.54 -18.01
CA LEU A 48 -13.19 -20.36 -17.20
C LEU A 48 -11.93 -19.88 -16.48
N GLY A 49 -11.10 -20.81 -15.99
CA GLY A 49 -9.84 -20.48 -15.31
C GLY A 49 -8.86 -19.77 -16.23
N LYS A 50 -8.68 -20.27 -17.45
CA LYS A 50 -7.86 -19.59 -18.47
C LYS A 50 -8.41 -18.20 -18.83
N LYS A 51 -9.71 -18.11 -19.11
CA LYS A 51 -10.33 -16.85 -19.56
C LYS A 51 -10.31 -15.75 -18.50
N TYR A 52 -10.55 -16.10 -17.24
CA TYR A 52 -10.70 -15.14 -16.15
C TYR A 52 -9.49 -15.11 -15.20
N LYS A 53 -8.38 -15.75 -15.61
CA LYS A 53 -7.13 -15.85 -14.84
C LYS A 53 -7.37 -16.36 -13.42
N LEU A 54 -7.86 -17.59 -13.30
CA LEU A 54 -8.11 -18.24 -12.02
C LEU A 54 -7.11 -19.37 -11.80
N ALA A 55 -6.51 -19.41 -10.61
CA ALA A 55 -5.55 -20.40 -10.16
C ALA A 55 -6.20 -21.29 -9.08
N TYR A 56 -6.83 -22.39 -9.49
CA TYR A 56 -7.61 -23.24 -8.57
C TYR A 56 -6.72 -24.02 -7.58
N ASP A 57 -5.50 -24.33 -7.97
CA ASP A 57 -4.47 -24.94 -7.13
C ASP A 57 -4.04 -24.04 -5.96
N ALA A 58 -4.27 -22.73 -6.06
CA ALA A 58 -4.04 -21.79 -4.96
C ALA A 58 -5.13 -21.84 -3.86
N GLN A 59 -6.29 -22.48 -4.09
CA GLN A 59 -7.46 -22.46 -3.18
C GLN A 59 -7.36 -23.47 -2.01
N THR A 60 -6.17 -23.68 -1.45
CA THR A 60 -5.90 -24.74 -0.45
C THR A 60 -6.38 -24.41 0.97
N ALA A 61 -6.63 -23.13 1.26
CA ALA A 61 -7.09 -22.63 2.55
C ALA A 61 -8.61 -22.50 2.67
N LEU A 62 -9.37 -22.87 1.65
CA LEU A 62 -10.83 -22.80 1.70
C LEU A 62 -11.42 -24.07 2.34
N LYS A 63 -12.49 -23.89 3.11
CA LYS A 63 -13.42 -24.98 3.46
C LYS A 63 -14.23 -25.35 2.22
N LYS A 64 -14.87 -26.53 2.22
CA LYS A 64 -15.74 -27.00 1.11
C LYS A 64 -16.83 -26.00 0.69
N ASN A 65 -17.24 -25.10 1.59
CA ASN A 65 -18.22 -24.04 1.31
C ASN A 65 -17.60 -22.75 0.72
N GLY A 66 -16.31 -22.74 0.39
CA GLY A 66 -15.59 -21.62 -0.20
C GLY A 66 -15.04 -20.60 0.81
N LYS A 67 -15.25 -20.79 2.12
CA LYS A 67 -14.86 -19.82 3.15
C LYS A 67 -13.49 -20.13 3.76
N ALA A 68 -12.78 -19.08 4.19
CA ALA A 68 -11.54 -19.18 4.95
C ALA A 68 -11.73 -18.72 6.41
N VAL A 69 -11.07 -19.42 7.32
CA VAL A 69 -10.96 -19.03 8.74
C VAL A 69 -9.51 -18.66 9.00
N VAL A 70 -9.27 -17.39 9.36
CA VAL A 70 -7.94 -16.77 9.40
C VAL A 70 -7.42 -16.70 10.83
N TRP A 71 -6.35 -17.44 11.13
CA TRP A 71 -5.58 -17.22 12.35
C TRP A 71 -4.52 -16.14 12.11
N VAL A 72 -4.61 -15.05 12.87
CA VAL A 72 -3.65 -13.94 12.80
C VAL A 72 -2.52 -14.19 13.80
N ASN A 73 -1.42 -14.77 13.32
CA ASN A 73 -0.25 -15.14 14.11
C ASN A 73 0.84 -14.04 14.07
N THR A 74 0.57 -12.95 14.80
CA THR A 74 1.56 -11.91 15.08
C THR A 74 1.27 -11.27 16.44
N SER A 75 2.26 -10.67 17.09
CA SER A 75 2.06 -9.82 18.27
C SER A 75 1.75 -8.37 17.87
N ASP A 76 2.18 -7.93 16.68
CA ASP A 76 2.06 -6.55 16.19
C ASP A 76 0.60 -6.11 16.05
N LYS A 77 0.26 -4.98 16.68
CA LYS A 77 -1.12 -4.47 16.73
C LYS A 77 -1.58 -3.87 15.40
N GLN A 78 -0.69 -3.20 14.68
CA GLN A 78 -1.02 -2.56 13.41
C GLN A 78 -1.23 -3.59 12.31
N LEU A 79 -0.36 -4.61 12.22
CA LEU A 79 -0.56 -5.74 11.30
C LEU A 79 -1.84 -6.50 11.62
N LYS A 80 -2.21 -6.70 12.90
CA LYS A 80 -3.52 -7.28 13.24
C LYS A 80 -4.67 -6.46 12.65
N GLN A 81 -4.60 -5.13 12.74
CA GLN A 81 -5.60 -4.24 12.15
C GLN A 81 -5.58 -4.31 10.62
N SER A 82 -4.42 -4.35 9.99
CA SER A 82 -4.28 -4.52 8.55
C SER A 82 -4.91 -5.81 8.04
N VAL A 83 -4.68 -6.94 8.73
CA VAL A 83 -5.30 -8.23 8.38
C VAL A 83 -6.82 -8.18 8.54
N GLN A 84 -7.30 -7.58 9.63
CA GLN A 84 -8.74 -7.41 9.83
C GLN A 84 -9.37 -6.58 8.70
N LEU A 85 -8.74 -5.46 8.35
CA LEU A 85 -9.21 -4.58 7.30
C LEU A 85 -9.14 -5.25 5.92
N ALA A 86 -8.13 -6.08 5.65
CA ALA A 86 -8.03 -6.87 4.43
C ALA A 86 -9.19 -7.88 4.30
N MET A 87 -9.56 -8.56 5.40
CA MET A 87 -10.76 -9.41 5.42
C MET A 87 -12.02 -8.59 5.14
N ASP A 88 -12.15 -7.42 5.79
CA ASP A 88 -13.31 -6.56 5.66
C ASP A 88 -13.46 -5.98 4.25
N TYR A 89 -12.36 -5.67 3.57
CA TYR A 89 -12.38 -5.20 2.18
C TYR A 89 -13.07 -6.20 1.26
N TRP A 90 -12.66 -7.47 1.33
CA TRP A 90 -13.27 -8.54 0.55
C TRP A 90 -14.69 -8.84 1.00
N ASN A 91 -14.92 -8.99 2.30
CA ASN A 91 -16.23 -9.33 2.84
C ASN A 91 -17.29 -8.28 2.47
N HIS A 92 -16.95 -7.00 2.61
CA HIS A 92 -17.83 -5.90 2.23
C HIS A 92 -18.16 -5.92 0.74
N LYS A 93 -17.15 -6.10 -0.13
CA LYS A 93 -17.35 -6.06 -1.60
C LYS A 93 -18.10 -7.27 -2.11
N LEU A 94 -17.88 -8.43 -1.53
CA LEU A 94 -18.60 -9.66 -1.85
C LEU A 94 -20.00 -9.69 -1.22
N GLY A 95 -20.25 -8.87 -0.20
CA GLY A 95 -21.51 -8.82 0.55
C GLY A 95 -21.72 -10.02 1.46
N LYS A 96 -20.65 -10.74 1.80
CA LYS A 96 -20.66 -11.99 2.57
C LYS A 96 -19.37 -12.14 3.37
N GLN A 97 -19.44 -12.85 4.49
CA GLN A 97 -18.26 -13.25 5.25
C GLN A 97 -17.60 -14.47 4.58
N GLU A 98 -16.69 -14.20 3.65
CA GLU A 98 -15.84 -15.21 3.01
C GLU A 98 -14.56 -15.44 3.83
N PHE A 99 -14.07 -14.41 4.49
CA PHE A 99 -13.00 -14.48 5.49
C PHE A 99 -13.56 -14.22 6.88
N THR A 100 -13.21 -15.09 7.84
CA THR A 100 -13.61 -14.92 9.25
C THR A 100 -12.41 -15.11 10.16
N LYS A 101 -12.42 -14.44 11.31
CA LYS A 101 -11.37 -14.62 12.32
C LYS A 101 -11.42 -16.02 12.92
N GLY A 102 -10.24 -16.63 13.07
CA GLY A 102 -10.01 -17.91 13.70
C GLY A 102 -9.03 -17.86 14.87
N SER A 103 -8.55 -19.03 15.25
CA SER A 103 -7.53 -19.22 16.29
C SER A 103 -6.49 -20.23 15.86
N LYS A 104 -5.39 -20.34 16.62
CA LYS A 104 -4.35 -21.35 16.41
C LYS A 104 -4.92 -22.77 16.29
N LYS A 105 -5.96 -23.09 17.06
CA LYS A 105 -6.59 -24.42 17.09
C LYS A 105 -7.69 -24.60 16.02
N SER A 106 -8.26 -23.50 15.50
CA SER A 106 -9.36 -23.54 14.56
C SER A 106 -9.18 -22.47 13.48
N HIS A 107 -8.54 -22.86 12.38
CA HIS A 107 -8.33 -22.03 11.20
C HIS A 107 -8.12 -22.90 9.96
N THR A 108 -8.24 -22.28 8.79
CA THR A 108 -7.88 -22.88 7.49
C THR A 108 -6.80 -22.07 6.76
N LEU A 109 -6.58 -20.83 7.19
CA LEU A 109 -5.57 -19.90 6.71
C LEU A 109 -4.79 -19.34 7.90
N THR A 110 -3.47 -19.30 7.82
CA THR A 110 -2.63 -18.58 8.78
C THR A 110 -2.10 -17.30 8.14
N PHE A 111 -2.27 -16.16 8.80
CA PHE A 111 -1.44 -14.99 8.57
C PHE A 111 -0.25 -15.03 9.54
N SER A 112 0.97 -14.77 9.08
CA SER A 112 2.15 -14.71 9.94
C SER A 112 3.21 -13.73 9.44
N VAL A 113 4.19 -13.44 10.29
CA VAL A 113 5.35 -12.59 9.94
C VAL A 113 6.59 -13.46 9.78
N SER A 114 7.30 -13.30 8.67
CA SER A 114 8.59 -13.91 8.41
C SER A 114 9.72 -12.98 8.89
N HIS A 115 10.59 -13.49 9.75
CA HIS A 115 11.80 -12.81 10.23
C HIS A 115 13.07 -13.28 9.50
N ALA A 116 12.93 -14.13 8.48
CA ALA A 116 14.07 -14.48 7.65
C ALA A 116 14.58 -13.23 6.91
N GLN A 117 15.90 -13.17 6.70
CA GLN A 117 16.55 -12.08 6.01
C GLN A 117 15.97 -11.93 4.59
N ALA A 118 15.75 -10.68 4.18
CA ALA A 118 15.33 -10.40 2.81
C ALA A 118 16.45 -10.75 1.84
N SER A 119 16.10 -11.39 0.71
CA SER A 119 17.05 -11.74 -0.34
C SER A 119 16.68 -11.08 -1.66
N LYS A 120 17.60 -11.07 -2.62
CA LYS A 120 17.33 -10.57 -3.98
C LYS A 120 16.23 -11.35 -4.72
N SER A 121 15.83 -12.52 -4.22
CA SER A 121 14.71 -13.29 -4.77
C SER A 121 13.36 -12.91 -4.17
N ASP A 122 13.32 -12.13 -3.08
CA ASP A 122 12.08 -11.55 -2.58
C ASP A 122 11.63 -10.46 -3.54
N ASN A 123 10.53 -10.71 -4.26
CA ASN A 123 9.94 -9.79 -5.22
C ASN A 123 8.65 -9.11 -4.69
N SER A 124 8.30 -9.33 -3.42
CA SER A 124 7.11 -8.77 -2.77
C SER A 124 7.26 -8.70 -1.25
N ASP A 125 6.54 -7.77 -0.63
CA ASP A 125 6.45 -7.56 0.83
C ASP A 125 5.62 -8.62 1.54
N ALA A 126 4.75 -9.29 0.80
CA ALA A 126 3.91 -10.37 1.27
C ALA A 126 3.73 -11.45 0.21
N TRP A 127 3.39 -12.67 0.64
CA TRP A 127 3.11 -13.76 -0.29
C TRP A 127 2.12 -14.76 0.30
N TRP A 128 1.28 -15.30 -0.57
CA TRP A 128 0.47 -16.49 -0.35
C TRP A 128 1.27 -17.76 -0.70
N THR A 129 1.37 -18.69 0.25
CA THR A 129 1.95 -20.02 0.04
C THR A 129 0.86 -21.10 0.16
N PRO A 130 0.33 -21.62 -0.96
CA PRO A 130 -0.73 -22.63 -0.94
C PRO A 130 -0.37 -23.90 -0.17
N ALA A 131 0.87 -24.39 -0.31
CA ALA A 131 1.31 -25.64 0.30
C ALA A 131 1.26 -25.61 1.84
N THR A 132 1.58 -24.47 2.45
CA THR A 132 1.60 -24.32 3.91
C THR A 132 0.39 -23.56 4.45
N LYS A 133 -0.52 -23.13 3.55
CA LYS A 133 -1.71 -22.35 3.85
C LYS A 133 -1.41 -21.07 4.64
N LYS A 134 -0.35 -20.37 4.24
CA LYS A 134 0.12 -19.14 4.89
C LYS A 134 0.09 -17.95 3.96
N VAL A 135 -0.50 -16.84 4.42
CA VAL A 135 -0.11 -15.50 3.96
C VAL A 135 0.96 -15.00 4.90
N GLN A 136 2.10 -14.57 4.36
CA GLN A 136 3.21 -14.08 5.15
C GLN A 136 3.62 -12.69 4.73
N VAL A 137 4.12 -11.92 5.70
CA VAL A 137 4.74 -10.60 5.49
C VAL A 137 6.22 -10.69 5.86
N ARG A 138 7.10 -10.05 5.08
CA ARG A 138 8.50 -9.87 5.44
C ARG A 138 8.63 -8.77 6.49
N TRP A 139 9.22 -9.11 7.65
CA TRP A 139 9.35 -8.16 8.77
C TRP A 139 10.24 -6.95 8.46
N SER A 140 11.39 -7.17 7.80
CA SER A 140 12.32 -6.08 7.47
C SER A 140 11.66 -5.01 6.59
N TYR A 141 10.98 -5.44 5.52
CA TYR A 141 10.22 -4.52 4.67
C TYR A 141 9.09 -3.84 5.43
N TYR A 142 8.37 -4.57 6.28
CA TYR A 142 7.33 -4.00 7.12
C TYR A 142 7.82 -2.82 7.96
N GLN A 143 8.98 -2.95 8.63
CA GLN A 143 9.54 -1.93 9.51
C GLN A 143 10.11 -0.71 8.76
N ASP A 144 10.81 -0.93 7.65
CA ASP A 144 11.56 0.15 6.98
C ASP A 144 10.66 1.22 6.38
N ALA A 145 9.50 0.86 5.84
CA ALA A 145 8.69 1.81 5.10
C ALA A 145 7.92 2.83 5.97
N GLN A 146 7.77 2.62 7.29
CA GLN A 146 7.08 3.61 8.12
C GLN A 146 7.81 4.96 8.11
N LYS A 147 9.14 4.94 8.09
CA LYS A 147 9.96 6.16 8.01
C LYS A 147 9.78 6.86 6.66
N ASP A 148 9.76 6.11 5.56
CA ASP A 148 9.51 6.64 4.22
C ASP A 148 8.13 7.32 4.12
N ILE A 149 7.08 6.70 4.68
CA ILE A 149 5.74 7.30 4.73
C ILE A 149 5.76 8.61 5.50
N ALA A 150 6.38 8.65 6.67
CA ALA A 150 6.46 9.86 7.48
C ALA A 150 7.18 11.00 6.75
N GLN A 151 8.31 10.70 6.10
CA GLN A 151 9.09 11.66 5.32
C GLN A 151 8.28 12.21 4.14
N ARG A 152 7.71 11.32 3.32
CA ARG A 152 6.90 11.70 2.15
C ARG A 152 5.64 12.48 2.53
N MET A 153 5.03 12.15 3.66
CA MET A 153 3.85 12.85 4.16
C MET A 153 4.20 14.24 4.72
N SER A 154 5.40 14.40 5.28
CA SER A 154 5.89 15.66 5.86
C SER A 154 6.35 16.66 4.80
N ALA A 155 6.99 16.18 3.73
CA ALA A 155 7.66 17.01 2.74
C ALA A 155 6.77 18.13 2.15
N PRO A 156 5.51 17.88 1.73
CA PRO A 156 4.67 18.95 1.18
C PRO A 156 4.40 20.09 2.17
N TYR A 157 4.33 19.80 3.47
CA TYR A 157 4.07 20.81 4.51
C TYR A 157 5.32 21.67 4.77
N GLN A 158 6.49 21.04 4.82
CA GLN A 158 7.76 21.75 4.97
C GLN A 158 8.04 22.61 3.73
N THR A 159 7.96 22.03 2.53
CA THR A 159 8.18 22.76 1.28
C THR A 159 7.23 23.94 1.11
N ALA A 160 5.94 23.79 1.45
CA ALA A 160 4.99 24.90 1.36
C ALA A 160 5.31 26.02 2.36
N PHE A 161 5.73 25.68 3.58
CA PHE A 161 6.15 26.66 4.58
C PHE A 161 7.42 27.39 4.13
N ASP A 162 8.46 26.66 3.73
CA ASP A 162 9.73 27.23 3.30
C ASP A 162 9.52 28.15 2.10
N HIS A 163 8.77 27.69 1.09
CA HIS A 163 8.46 28.49 -0.09
C HIS A 163 7.77 29.82 0.26
N GLN A 164 6.90 29.83 1.28
CA GLN A 164 6.15 31.03 1.67
C GLN A 164 6.95 31.96 2.60
N TYR A 165 7.76 31.42 3.51
CA TYR A 165 8.33 32.19 4.63
C TYR A 165 9.86 32.33 4.60
N GLN A 166 10.59 31.59 3.77
CA GLN A 166 12.07 31.57 3.80
C GLN A 166 12.69 32.96 3.69
N ALA A 167 12.25 33.79 2.75
CA ALA A 167 12.80 35.14 2.57
C ALA A 167 12.59 36.01 3.83
N THR A 168 11.41 35.95 4.43
CA THR A 168 11.07 36.67 5.66
C THR A 168 11.87 36.16 6.85
N ILE A 169 12.05 34.84 6.95
CA ILE A 169 12.82 34.18 8.01
C ILE A 169 14.27 34.62 7.93
N THR A 170 14.92 34.49 6.76
CA THR A 170 16.31 34.91 6.55
C THR A 170 16.52 36.39 6.81
N ALA A 171 15.62 37.26 6.35
CA ALA A 171 15.72 38.69 6.60
C ALA A 171 15.61 39.04 8.09
N THR A 172 14.68 38.39 8.80
CA THR A 172 14.47 38.59 10.24
C THR A 172 15.64 38.04 11.06
N ALA A 173 16.17 36.88 10.72
CA ALA A 173 17.32 36.28 11.39
C ALA A 173 18.56 37.18 11.29
N LYS A 174 18.87 37.70 10.09
CA LYS A 174 19.97 38.65 9.90
C LYS A 174 19.77 39.94 10.70
N LYS A 175 18.53 40.45 10.76
CA LYS A 175 18.18 41.63 11.56
C LYS A 175 18.38 41.38 13.07
N ASN A 176 17.97 40.22 13.57
CA ASN A 176 18.16 39.84 14.97
C ASN A 176 19.64 39.75 15.35
N LEU A 177 20.45 39.11 14.51
CA LEU A 177 21.90 38.99 14.73
C LEU A 177 22.60 40.36 14.71
N ALA A 178 22.21 41.24 13.78
CA ALA A 178 22.73 42.61 13.75
C ALA A 178 22.37 43.38 15.03
N ALA A 179 21.14 43.23 15.53
CA ALA A 179 20.71 43.83 16.80
C ALA A 179 21.46 43.27 18.02
N GLN A 180 21.98 42.05 17.93
CA GLN A 180 22.86 41.42 18.93
C GLN A 180 24.34 41.80 18.76
N GLY A 181 24.68 42.68 17.80
CA GLY A 181 26.06 43.11 17.55
C GLY A 181 26.91 42.07 16.79
N VAL A 182 26.31 41.03 16.22
CA VAL A 182 27.03 40.01 15.44
C VAL A 182 27.37 40.57 14.06
N SER A 183 28.67 40.69 13.77
CA SER A 183 29.15 41.12 12.45
C SER A 183 28.92 40.05 11.38
N SER A 184 28.52 40.47 10.18
CA SER A 184 28.46 39.61 8.99
C SER A 184 29.83 39.08 8.54
N SER A 185 30.92 39.63 9.07
CA SER A 185 32.30 39.16 8.83
C SER A 185 32.76 38.11 9.84
N ALA A 186 31.93 37.71 10.81
CA ALA A 186 32.31 36.69 11.77
C ALA A 186 32.55 35.34 11.08
N ASN A 187 33.61 34.62 11.46
CA ASN A 187 33.97 33.34 10.84
C ASN A 187 32.87 32.28 10.92
N ASN A 188 31.95 32.39 11.90
CA ASN A 188 30.81 31.50 12.10
C ASN A 188 29.46 32.14 11.71
N TYR A 189 29.45 33.26 10.99
CA TYR A 189 28.22 34.02 10.70
C TYR A 189 27.13 33.17 10.03
N SER A 190 27.48 32.36 9.03
CA SER A 190 26.49 31.51 8.34
C SER A 190 25.83 30.51 9.29
N ALA A 191 26.59 29.88 10.19
CA ALA A 191 26.05 28.96 11.18
C ALA A 191 25.16 29.68 12.21
N LEU A 192 25.50 30.91 12.59
CA LEU A 192 24.65 31.74 13.45
C LEU A 192 23.35 32.14 12.75
N VAL A 193 23.40 32.46 11.45
CA VAL A 193 22.21 32.73 10.65
C VAL A 193 21.31 31.49 10.60
N GLU A 194 21.84 30.31 10.27
CA GLU A 194 21.05 29.06 10.24
C GLU A 194 20.37 28.77 11.59
N GLN A 195 21.08 28.94 12.71
CA GLN A 195 20.51 28.77 14.05
C GLN A 195 19.41 29.78 14.36
N GLU A 196 19.59 31.05 13.96
CA GLU A 196 18.61 32.10 14.19
C GLU A 196 17.39 31.94 13.25
N GLU A 197 17.59 31.47 12.03
CA GLU A 197 16.50 31.13 11.10
C GLU A 197 15.57 30.06 11.68
N VAL A 198 16.12 29.04 12.35
CA VAL A 198 15.31 28.04 13.07
C VAL A 198 14.47 28.69 14.17
N LYS A 199 15.06 29.55 15.01
CA LYS A 199 14.31 30.24 16.08
C LYS A 199 13.21 31.15 15.52
N VAL A 200 13.52 31.89 14.46
CA VAL A 200 12.56 32.77 13.79
C VAL A 200 11.42 31.92 13.21
N ALA A 201 11.72 30.85 12.48
CA ALA A 201 10.73 29.93 11.95
C ALA A 201 9.81 29.39 13.06
N GLU A 202 10.40 28.90 14.15
CA GLU A 202 9.67 28.38 15.32
C GLU A 202 8.76 29.42 15.98
N SER A 203 9.12 30.71 15.94
CA SER A 203 8.30 31.79 16.48
C SER A 203 7.06 32.12 15.63
N LEU A 204 7.03 31.74 14.34
CA LEU A 204 5.93 32.08 13.46
C LEU A 204 4.67 31.25 13.78
N PRO A 205 3.48 31.87 13.94
CA PRO A 205 2.23 31.14 14.14
C PRO A 205 1.92 30.12 13.03
N ALA A 206 2.34 30.42 11.80
CA ALA A 206 2.20 29.51 10.66
C ALA A 206 3.02 28.22 10.85
N PHE A 207 4.24 28.33 11.41
CA PHE A 207 5.07 27.17 11.70
C PHE A 207 4.46 26.30 12.79
N GLN A 208 3.80 26.89 13.79
CA GLN A 208 3.14 26.11 14.85
C GLN A 208 2.05 25.18 14.29
N ASN A 209 1.33 25.60 13.24
CA ASN A 209 0.36 24.73 12.56
C ASN A 209 1.03 23.60 11.76
N VAL A 210 2.14 23.91 11.08
CA VAL A 210 2.96 22.92 10.38
C VAL A 210 3.52 21.91 11.39
N ASN A 211 4.12 22.38 12.49
CA ASN A 211 4.71 21.56 13.53
C ASN A 211 3.70 20.62 14.19
N LYS A 212 2.46 21.07 14.45
CA LYS A 212 1.37 20.20 14.91
C LYS A 212 1.09 19.06 13.92
N THR A 213 1.07 19.37 12.63
CA THR A 213 0.87 18.38 11.57
C THR A 213 2.03 17.40 11.50
N LEU A 214 3.28 17.89 11.48
CA LEU A 214 4.49 17.06 11.48
C LEU A 214 4.56 16.15 12.71
N THR A 215 4.20 16.67 13.88
CA THR A 215 4.10 15.89 15.12
C THR A 215 3.06 14.79 14.98
N ALA A 216 1.87 15.08 14.46
CA ALA A 216 0.84 14.07 14.24
C ALA A 216 1.30 13.00 13.22
N ILE A 217 2.00 13.39 12.15
CA ILE A 217 2.59 12.48 11.16
C ILE A 217 3.54 11.49 11.84
N ASN A 218 4.52 12.01 12.59
CA ASN A 218 5.56 11.20 13.21
C ASN A 218 5.06 10.32 14.36
N THR A 219 4.04 10.78 15.10
CA THR A 219 3.53 10.06 16.27
C THR A 219 2.49 8.99 15.93
N SER A 220 1.68 9.18 14.89
CA SER A 220 0.54 8.29 14.64
C SER A 220 0.11 8.15 13.18
N VAL A 221 0.05 9.24 12.40
CA VAL A 221 -0.59 9.21 11.08
C VAL A 221 0.22 8.42 10.06
N ALA A 222 1.55 8.46 10.09
CA ALA A 222 2.37 7.62 9.21
C ALA A 222 2.12 6.12 9.47
N ALA A 223 1.98 5.74 10.74
CA ALA A 223 1.72 4.36 11.12
C ALA A 223 0.29 3.92 10.75
N GLN A 224 -0.69 4.85 10.77
CA GLN A 224 -2.01 4.62 10.20
C GLN A 224 -1.96 4.45 8.67
N GLY A 225 -1.14 5.24 7.98
CA GLY A 225 -0.86 5.07 6.54
C GLY A 225 -0.31 3.67 6.25
N ARG A 226 0.68 3.22 7.04
CA ARG A 226 1.27 1.87 6.95
C ARG A 226 0.24 0.76 7.15
N MET A 227 -0.66 0.94 8.12
CA MET A 227 -1.76 -0.01 8.35
C MET A 227 -2.64 -0.17 7.10
N TYR A 228 -2.99 0.92 6.41
CA TYR A 228 -3.81 0.86 5.19
C TYR A 228 -3.08 0.26 3.99
N GLU A 229 -1.79 0.55 3.85
CA GLU A 229 -0.94 -0.04 2.83
C GLU A 229 -0.92 -1.56 2.97
N TYR A 230 -0.57 -2.06 4.16
CA TYR A 230 -0.53 -3.49 4.42
C TYR A 230 -1.90 -4.15 4.37
N ALA A 231 -2.98 -3.44 4.71
CA ALA A 231 -4.32 -3.95 4.49
C ALA A 231 -4.59 -4.21 3.00
N SER A 232 -4.07 -3.36 2.11
CA SER A 232 -4.22 -3.52 0.66
C SER A 232 -3.33 -4.67 0.16
N THR A 233 -2.07 -4.73 0.58
CA THR A 233 -1.14 -5.83 0.24
C THR A 233 -1.68 -7.18 0.71
N ILE A 234 -2.15 -7.28 1.96
CA ILE A 234 -2.72 -8.54 2.49
C ILE A 234 -4.04 -8.87 1.77
N ALA A 235 -4.84 -7.89 1.38
CA ALA A 235 -6.03 -8.14 0.58
C ALA A 235 -5.69 -8.69 -0.80
N HIS A 236 -4.59 -8.26 -1.43
CA HIS A 236 -4.08 -8.87 -2.67
C HIS A 236 -3.81 -10.37 -2.45
N GLU A 237 -3.05 -10.71 -1.41
CA GLU A 237 -2.74 -12.11 -1.08
C GLU A 237 -4.00 -12.93 -0.76
N PHE A 238 -4.99 -12.34 -0.08
CA PHE A 238 -6.30 -12.97 0.13
C PHE A 238 -7.05 -13.23 -1.19
N GLY A 239 -6.87 -12.40 -2.21
CA GLY A 239 -7.35 -12.69 -3.56
C GLY A 239 -6.77 -13.99 -4.11
N HIS A 240 -5.47 -14.23 -3.94
CA HIS A 240 -4.85 -15.50 -4.32
C HIS A 240 -5.41 -16.69 -3.54
N THR A 241 -5.72 -16.55 -2.24
CA THR A 241 -6.37 -17.63 -1.48
C THR A 241 -7.74 -18.03 -2.03
N MET A 242 -8.44 -17.10 -2.68
CA MET A 242 -9.70 -17.36 -3.39
C MET A 242 -9.49 -17.87 -4.82
N GLY A 243 -8.24 -18.04 -5.26
CA GLY A 243 -7.88 -18.60 -6.56
C GLY A 243 -7.82 -17.55 -7.68
N LEU A 244 -7.53 -16.29 -7.34
CA LEU A 244 -7.26 -15.27 -8.35
C LEU A 244 -5.79 -15.28 -8.74
N ASP A 245 -5.50 -15.27 -10.03
CA ASP A 245 -4.17 -14.91 -10.55
C ASP A 245 -4.10 -13.38 -10.79
N HIS A 246 -2.94 -12.85 -11.16
CA HIS A 246 -2.79 -11.42 -11.40
C HIS A 246 -3.72 -10.89 -12.51
N SER A 247 -4.39 -9.78 -12.23
CA SER A 247 -5.13 -9.01 -13.23
C SER A 247 -4.16 -8.33 -14.20
N PRO A 248 -4.44 -8.26 -15.51
CA PRO A 248 -3.67 -7.45 -16.45
C PRO A 248 -3.97 -5.95 -16.34
N ASN A 249 -5.01 -5.56 -15.59
CA ASN A 249 -5.43 -4.16 -15.48
C ASN A 249 -4.76 -3.50 -14.26
N THR A 250 -3.95 -2.48 -14.50
CA THR A 250 -3.16 -1.77 -13.49
C THR A 250 -3.97 -1.10 -12.38
N LYS A 251 -5.28 -0.92 -12.59
CA LYS A 251 -6.20 -0.32 -11.60
C LYS A 251 -6.84 -1.35 -10.66
N ASP A 252 -6.68 -2.63 -10.92
CA ASP A 252 -7.27 -3.69 -10.10
C ASP A 252 -6.39 -3.98 -8.87
N LEU A 253 -7.02 -4.39 -7.76
CA LEU A 253 -6.29 -4.85 -6.58
C LEU A 253 -5.40 -6.03 -6.96
N MET A 254 -5.86 -6.94 -7.83
CA MET A 254 -5.06 -8.09 -8.23
C MET A 254 -3.98 -7.78 -9.28
N TYR A 255 -3.69 -6.52 -9.60
CA TYR A 255 -2.50 -6.19 -10.39
C TYR A 255 -1.23 -6.40 -9.56
N PHE A 256 -0.18 -6.99 -10.15
CA PHE A 256 1.02 -7.43 -9.42
C PHE A 256 1.77 -6.28 -8.71
N GLU A 257 1.68 -5.06 -9.25
CA GLU A 257 2.22 -3.83 -8.67
C GLU A 257 1.10 -2.92 -8.14
N SER A 258 -0.02 -3.50 -7.69
CA SER A 258 -1.11 -2.72 -7.10
C SER A 258 -0.63 -1.97 -5.85
N GLY A 259 -1.10 -0.73 -5.70
CA GLY A 259 -0.74 0.12 -4.58
C GLY A 259 -1.55 1.42 -4.60
N THR A 260 -1.37 2.25 -3.58
CA THR A 260 -2.01 3.57 -3.56
C THR A 260 -1.06 4.61 -3.00
N ASN A 261 -0.92 5.74 -3.68
CA ASN A 261 -0.13 6.88 -3.18
C ASN A 261 -0.87 7.68 -2.09
N LYS A 262 -2.16 7.37 -1.83
CA LYS A 262 -2.98 8.07 -0.82
C LYS A 262 -2.41 7.94 0.59
N ILE A 263 -1.65 6.89 0.87
CA ILE A 263 -0.99 6.68 2.17
C ILE A 263 0.06 7.75 2.48
N TYR A 264 0.56 8.49 1.48
CA TYR A 264 1.54 9.56 1.64
C TYR A 264 0.88 10.93 1.89
N SER A 265 -0.45 11.00 2.00
CA SER A 265 -1.15 12.26 2.26
C SER A 265 -1.81 12.23 3.63
N TYR A 266 -1.43 13.18 4.50
CA TYR A 266 -2.00 13.34 5.83
C TYR A 266 -3.53 13.45 5.78
N GLN A 267 -4.06 14.29 4.89
CA GLN A 267 -5.51 14.48 4.74
C GLN A 267 -6.19 13.19 4.26
N GLN A 268 -5.61 12.47 3.30
CA GLN A 268 -6.20 11.21 2.81
C GLN A 268 -6.23 10.17 3.93
N VAL A 269 -5.12 9.97 4.64
CA VAL A 269 -5.02 8.98 5.72
C VAL A 269 -6.00 9.28 6.85
N THR A 270 -6.08 10.54 7.28
CA THR A 270 -6.93 10.94 8.41
C THR A 270 -8.42 11.00 8.09
N THR A 271 -8.82 11.25 6.82
CA THR A 271 -10.23 11.50 6.48
C THR A 271 -10.84 10.56 5.44
N LYS A 272 -10.08 10.06 4.47
CA LYS A 272 -10.61 9.32 3.32
C LYS A 272 -10.33 7.82 3.37
N MET A 273 -9.19 7.43 3.94
CA MET A 273 -8.75 6.03 3.96
C MET A 273 -9.62 5.13 4.84
N LYS A 274 -10.37 5.69 5.81
CA LYS A 274 -11.36 4.94 6.60
C LYS A 274 -12.45 4.27 5.75
N THR A 275 -12.81 4.89 4.63
CA THR A 275 -13.82 4.37 3.67
C THR A 275 -13.20 3.78 2.41
N TYR A 276 -11.87 3.75 2.33
CA TYR A 276 -11.17 3.19 1.19
C TYR A 276 -11.38 1.68 1.12
N ASN A 277 -11.49 1.14 -0.09
CA ASN A 277 -11.51 -0.29 -0.33
C ASN A 277 -10.92 -0.56 -1.73
N PRO A 278 -9.76 -1.24 -1.83
CA PRO A 278 -9.04 -1.41 -3.08
C PRO A 278 -9.69 -2.43 -4.02
N VAL A 279 -10.56 -3.32 -3.53
CA VAL A 279 -11.16 -4.37 -4.34
C VAL A 279 -12.08 -3.75 -5.40
N THR A 280 -11.74 -3.94 -6.68
CA THR A 280 -12.51 -3.39 -7.80
C THR A 280 -13.70 -4.27 -8.17
N ALA A 281 -14.52 -3.78 -9.11
CA ALA A 281 -15.59 -4.57 -9.68
C ALA A 281 -15.08 -5.79 -10.47
N THR A 282 -13.86 -5.72 -11.02
CA THR A 282 -13.23 -6.84 -11.72
C THR A 282 -12.77 -7.89 -10.71
N ASP A 283 -12.06 -7.49 -9.66
CA ASP A 283 -11.61 -8.36 -8.58
C ASP A 283 -12.79 -9.09 -7.93
N LYS A 284 -13.84 -8.34 -7.59
CA LYS A 284 -15.09 -8.89 -7.04
C LYS A 284 -15.70 -9.96 -7.95
N ALA A 285 -15.88 -9.67 -9.24
CA ALA A 285 -16.54 -10.59 -10.15
C ALA A 285 -15.71 -11.86 -10.38
N ARG A 286 -14.37 -11.73 -10.44
CA ARG A 286 -13.46 -12.88 -10.53
C ARG A 286 -13.52 -13.73 -9.26
N ALA A 287 -13.47 -13.12 -8.07
CA ALA A 287 -13.58 -13.83 -6.80
C ALA A 287 -14.91 -14.59 -6.69
N GLN A 288 -16.02 -13.95 -7.05
CA GLN A 288 -17.34 -14.61 -7.08
C GLN A 288 -17.35 -15.83 -7.99
N LEU A 289 -16.75 -15.74 -9.18
CA LEU A 289 -16.66 -16.85 -10.11
C LEU A 289 -15.78 -17.98 -9.52
N ALA A 290 -14.60 -17.64 -9.01
CA ALA A 290 -13.65 -18.61 -8.45
C ALA A 290 -14.25 -19.39 -7.28
N LEU A 291 -14.94 -18.71 -6.36
CA LEU A 291 -15.61 -19.34 -5.22
C LEU A 291 -16.81 -20.20 -5.66
N LYS A 292 -17.59 -19.76 -6.64
CA LYS A 292 -18.70 -20.56 -7.21
C LYS A 292 -18.19 -21.84 -7.85
N ILE A 293 -17.11 -21.75 -8.62
CA ILE A 293 -16.47 -22.93 -9.24
C ILE A 293 -15.95 -23.85 -8.14
N TYR A 294 -15.19 -23.32 -7.19
CA TYR A 294 -14.65 -24.09 -6.06
C TYR A 294 -15.75 -24.87 -5.32
N VAL A 295 -16.85 -24.20 -4.96
CA VAL A 295 -17.98 -24.85 -4.29
C VAL A 295 -18.66 -25.89 -5.19
N ALA A 296 -18.73 -25.67 -6.50
CA ALA A 296 -19.35 -26.61 -7.43
C ALA A 296 -18.52 -27.89 -7.63
N VAL A 297 -17.19 -27.83 -7.52
CA VAL A 297 -16.29 -28.99 -7.65
C VAL A 297 -15.98 -29.71 -6.33
N HIS A 298 -16.15 -29.08 -5.17
CA HIS A 298 -15.84 -29.66 -3.85
C HIS A 298 -17.09 -29.99 -2.99
N LYS A 299 -18.28 -29.86 -3.56
CA LYS A 299 -19.54 -30.32 -2.97
C LYS A 299 -19.83 -31.77 -3.33
#